data_AF-A0AAU6KTH7-F1
#
_entry.id   AF-A0AAU6KTH7-F1
#
_cell.length_a   1.000
_cell.length_b   1.000
_cell.length_c   1.000
_cell.angle_alpha   90.00
_cell.angle_beta   90.00
_cell.angle_gamma   90.00
#
_symmetry.space_group_name_H-M   'P 1'
#
loop_
_entity.id
_entity.type
_entity.pdbx_description
1 polymer ?
#
loop_
_entity_poly.entity_id
_entity_poly.type
_entity_poly.pdbx_seq_one_letter_code
_entity_poly.pdbx_strand_id
1 'polypeptide(L)'
;MNAAIDEHADEQIPPQTPAEKSGLTTVDRYYLAWAEYQQQRGAEPNGDDLSKYLGEKGVAGRNGRAAAASTLRRYLLPFRIYSVWAEHRARSEQPSLKAVAEACAARGITLQYNEPVTAATIAEHTADFERRWHAVIRHRPDAAAQSR
;
A
#
# COMPACT_ATOMS: atom_id res chain seq x y z
N MET A 1 -13.88 -50.44 35.19
CA MET A 1 -14.51 -50.14 33.89
C MET A 1 -15.20 -48.80 34.00
N ASN A 2 -14.67 -47.77 33.32
CA ASN A 2 -15.39 -46.71 32.62
C ASN A 2 -14.34 -45.90 31.83
N ALA A 3 -14.59 -45.81 30.54
CA ALA A 3 -13.74 -45.28 29.47
C ALA A 3 -14.21 -43.89 29.00
N ALA A 4 -13.54 -43.39 27.95
CA ALA A 4 -13.64 -42.09 27.25
C ALA A 4 -12.87 -40.96 27.96
N ILE A 5 -11.71 -40.43 27.52
CA ILE A 5 -11.24 -39.99 26.19
C ILE A 5 -12.36 -39.55 25.25
N ASP A 6 -12.56 -38.24 25.11
CA ASP A 6 -12.79 -37.64 23.79
C ASP A 6 -12.60 -36.11 23.78
N GLU A 7 -11.73 -35.69 22.86
CA GLU A 7 -11.85 -34.47 22.06
C GLU A 7 -11.72 -33.10 22.74
N HIS A 8 -10.48 -32.75 23.08
CA HIS A 8 -10.01 -31.39 22.81
C HIS A 8 -10.07 -31.18 21.29
N ALA A 9 -11.14 -30.56 20.82
CA ALA A 9 -11.21 -29.99 19.48
C ALA A 9 -10.13 -28.92 19.38
N ASP A 10 -8.99 -29.32 18.82
CA ASP A 10 -7.96 -28.44 18.30
C ASP A 10 -8.64 -27.58 17.24
N GLU A 11 -9.02 -26.37 17.65
CA GLU A 11 -9.55 -25.34 16.76
C GLU A 11 -8.43 -25.02 15.77
N GLN A 12 -8.42 -25.77 14.66
CA GLN A 12 -7.50 -25.59 13.55
C GLN A 12 -7.70 -24.19 12.98
N ILE A 13 -6.97 -23.22 13.55
CA ILE A 13 -6.80 -21.90 12.96
C ILE A 13 -6.21 -22.17 11.57
N PRO A 14 -6.91 -21.83 10.47
CA PRO A 14 -6.39 -22.07 9.14
C PRO A 14 -5.01 -21.42 9.02
N PRO A 15 -4.05 -22.05 8.31
CA PRO A 15 -2.69 -21.53 8.22
C PRO A 15 -2.74 -20.11 7.65
N GLN A 16 -2.51 -19.13 8.52
CA GLN A 16 -2.52 -17.73 8.13
C GLN A 16 -1.49 -17.54 7.03
N THR A 17 -1.94 -16.95 5.93
CA THR A 17 -1.04 -16.67 4.81
C THR A 17 0.07 -15.72 5.30
N PRO A 18 1.29 -15.77 4.72
CA PRO A 18 2.37 -14.85 5.10
C PRO A 18 1.96 -13.37 5.05
N ALA A 19 0.97 -13.03 4.22
CA ALA A 19 0.37 -11.70 4.13
C ALA A 19 -0.42 -11.29 5.39
N GLU A 20 -1.15 -12.21 6.03
CA GLU A 20 -1.89 -11.96 7.28
C GLU A 20 -0.94 -11.79 8.46
N LYS A 21 0.17 -12.54 8.50
CA LYS A 21 1.23 -12.37 9.52
C LYS A 21 1.98 -11.04 9.40
N SER A 22 1.96 -10.42 8.21
CA SER A 22 2.68 -9.17 7.94
C SER A 22 1.87 -7.91 8.30
N GLY A 23 0.57 -8.01 8.57
CA GLY A 23 -0.30 -6.85 8.80
C GLY A 23 -0.53 -5.97 7.55
N LEU A 24 -0.10 -6.42 6.37
CA LEU A 24 -0.28 -5.73 5.10
C LEU A 24 -1.64 -6.04 4.49
N THR A 25 -2.39 -5.01 4.13
CA THR A 25 -3.58 -5.21 3.31
C THR A 25 -3.19 -5.55 1.88
N THR A 26 -4.14 -6.08 1.11
CA THR A 26 -3.96 -6.29 -0.34
C THR A 26 -3.57 -5.00 -1.08
N VAL A 27 -4.13 -3.86 -0.69
CA VAL A 27 -3.80 -2.56 -1.32
C VAL A 27 -2.38 -2.13 -0.96
N ASP A 28 -1.89 -2.43 0.25
CA ASP A 28 -0.51 -2.12 0.63
C ASP A 28 0.49 -2.96 -0.16
N ARG A 29 0.15 -4.22 -0.45
CA ARG A 29 0.96 -5.08 -1.33
C ARG A 29 1.00 -4.53 -2.76
N TYR A 30 -0.12 -3.99 -3.26
CA TYR A 30 -0.13 -3.30 -4.56
C TYR A 30 0.72 -2.03 -4.55
N TYR A 31 0.65 -1.24 -3.48
CA TYR A 31 1.47 -0.05 -3.31
C TYR A 31 2.96 -0.39 -3.30
N LEU A 32 3.36 -1.41 -2.51
CA LEU A 32 4.75 -1.89 -2.44
C LEU A 32 5.26 -2.32 -3.81
N ALA A 33 4.46 -3.09 -4.57
CA ALA A 33 4.80 -3.49 -5.92
C ALA A 33 4.91 -2.30 -6.89
N TRP A 34 4.00 -1.31 -6.79
CA TRP A 34 4.04 -0.08 -7.58
C TRP A 34 5.29 0.76 -7.27
N ALA A 35 5.69 0.86 -6.01
CA ALA A 35 6.90 1.57 -5.59
C ALA A 35 8.16 0.82 -6.05
N GLU A 36 8.22 -0.50 -5.89
CA GLU A 36 9.34 -1.33 -6.34
C GLU A 36 9.53 -1.28 -7.86
N TYR A 37 8.43 -1.31 -8.63
CA TYR A 37 8.47 -1.19 -10.09
C TYR A 37 9.16 0.11 -10.53
N GLN A 38 8.80 1.24 -9.91
CA GLN A 38 9.42 2.53 -10.21
C GLN A 38 10.91 2.55 -9.87
N GLN A 39 11.31 1.98 -8.73
CA GLN A 39 12.72 1.89 -8.35
C GLN A 39 13.53 1.07 -9.35
N GLN A 40 12.96 -0.02 -9.88
CA GLN A 40 13.66 -0.89 -10.84
C GLN A 40 13.69 -0.32 -12.26
N ARG A 41 12.63 0.37 -12.69
CA ARG A 41 12.43 0.73 -14.10
C ARG A 41 12.49 2.23 -14.38
N GLY A 42 12.56 3.06 -13.34
CA GLY A 42 12.64 4.53 -13.45
C GLY A 42 11.36 5.19 -13.96
N ALA A 43 10.26 4.45 -14.10
CA ALA A 43 9.00 4.94 -14.64
C ALA A 43 7.81 4.37 -13.86
N GLU A 44 6.73 5.15 -13.80
CA GLU A 44 5.49 4.72 -13.17
C GLU A 44 4.79 3.66 -14.04
N PRO A 45 4.35 2.52 -13.47
CA PRO A 45 3.60 1.53 -14.22
C PRO A 45 2.19 2.04 -14.52
N ASN A 46 1.68 1.74 -15.71
CA ASN A 46 0.23 1.80 -15.95
C ASN A 46 -0.48 0.59 -15.28
N GLY A 47 -1.81 0.52 -15.40
CA GLY A 47 -2.57 -0.58 -14.79
C GLY A 47 -2.21 -1.97 -15.31
N ASP A 48 -1.85 -2.10 -16.59
CA ASP A 48 -1.48 -3.38 -17.21
C ASP A 48 -0.08 -3.81 -16.78
N ASP A 49 0.88 -2.87 -16.79
CA ASP A 49 2.24 -3.10 -16.31
C ASP A 49 2.25 -3.54 -14.84
N LEU A 50 1.46 -2.86 -14.00
CA LEU A 50 1.35 -3.21 -12.58
C LEU A 50 0.67 -4.57 -12.39
N SER A 51 -0.38 -4.88 -13.15
CA SER A 51 -1.05 -6.19 -13.12
C SER A 51 -0.07 -7.31 -13.47
N LYS A 52 0.72 -7.12 -14.54
CA LYS A 52 1.72 -8.09 -14.97
C LYS A 52 2.80 -8.28 -13.92
N TYR A 53 3.34 -7.18 -13.39
CA TYR A 53 4.37 -7.21 -12.36
C TYR A 53 3.91 -7.91 -11.08
N LEU A 54 2.67 -7.67 -10.65
CA LEU A 54 2.05 -8.39 -9.53
C LEU A 54 1.97 -9.90 -9.78
N GLY A 55 1.62 -10.31 -11.01
CA GLY A 55 1.62 -11.71 -11.43
C GLY A 55 3.01 -12.35 -11.38
N GLU A 56 4.02 -11.66 -11.90
CA GLU A 56 5.43 -12.10 -11.86
C GLU A 56 5.94 -12.28 -10.42
N LYS A 57 5.49 -11.43 -9.50
CA LYS A 57 5.86 -11.48 -8.07
C LYS A 57 5.00 -12.44 -7.23
N GLY A 58 4.01 -13.12 -7.84
CA GLY A 58 3.07 -13.98 -7.11
C GLY A 58 2.18 -13.22 -6.12
N VAL A 59 2.00 -11.91 -6.29
CA VAL A 59 1.13 -11.08 -5.44
C VAL A 59 -0.31 -11.22 -5.91
N ALA A 60 -1.02 -12.16 -5.30
CA ALA A 60 -2.43 -12.38 -5.56
C ALA A 60 -3.34 -11.38 -4.81
N GLY A 61 -4.40 -10.97 -5.50
CA GLY A 61 -5.54 -10.28 -4.90
C GLY A 61 -6.43 -11.22 -4.10
N ARG A 62 -7.58 -10.70 -3.65
CA ARG A 62 -8.49 -11.39 -2.71
C ARG A 62 -9.05 -12.73 -3.22
N ASN A 63 -9.07 -12.94 -4.53
CA ASN A 63 -9.59 -14.16 -5.18
C ASN A 63 -8.47 -15.14 -5.61
N GLY A 64 -7.25 -14.98 -5.10
CA GLY A 64 -6.10 -15.83 -5.48
C GLY A 64 -5.54 -15.56 -6.88
N ARG A 65 -6.09 -14.59 -7.62
CA ARG A 65 -5.61 -14.15 -8.95
C ARG A 65 -4.94 -12.78 -8.86
N ALA A 66 -4.04 -12.49 -9.79
CA ALA A 66 -3.51 -11.14 -9.96
C ALA A 66 -4.66 -10.14 -10.15
N ALA A 67 -4.53 -8.94 -9.58
CA ALA A 67 -5.53 -7.89 -9.75
C ALA A 67 -5.61 -7.44 -11.20
N ALA A 68 -6.83 -7.31 -11.72
CA ALA A 68 -7.05 -6.81 -13.07
C ALA A 68 -6.57 -5.36 -13.21
N ALA A 69 -6.05 -5.02 -14.39
CA ALA A 69 -5.59 -3.67 -14.71
C ALA A 69 -6.64 -2.58 -14.44
N SER A 70 -7.92 -2.85 -14.75
CA SER A 70 -9.02 -1.92 -14.49
C SER A 70 -9.22 -1.61 -13.01
N THR A 71 -9.00 -2.59 -12.13
CA THR A 71 -9.00 -2.40 -10.68
C THR A 71 -7.81 -1.57 -10.24
N LEU A 72 -6.62 -1.87 -10.76
CA LEU A 72 -5.37 -1.20 -10.37
C LEU A 72 -5.32 0.27 -10.78
N ARG A 73 -5.88 0.64 -11.94
CA ARG A 73 -5.97 2.04 -12.39
C ARG A 73 -6.63 2.96 -11.36
N ARG A 74 -7.56 2.44 -10.55
CA ARG A 74 -8.25 3.20 -9.49
C ARG A 74 -7.33 3.58 -8.32
N TYR A 75 -6.21 2.88 -8.16
CA TYR A 75 -5.28 3.08 -7.04
C TYR A 75 -4.05 3.91 -7.41
N LEU A 76 -3.74 4.11 -8.69
CA LEU A 76 -2.54 4.84 -9.12
C LEU A 76 -2.52 6.29 -8.59
N LEU A 77 -3.63 7.02 -8.75
CA LEU A 77 -3.73 8.38 -8.21
C LEU A 77 -3.60 8.42 -6.67
N PRO A 78 -4.35 7.61 -5.90
CA PRO A 78 -4.12 7.48 -4.45
C PRO A 78 -2.67 7.14 -4.07
N PHE A 79 -1.97 6.31 -4.83
CA PHE A 79 -0.57 5.96 -4.57
C PHE A 79 0.39 7.14 -4.79
N ARG A 80 0.15 7.96 -5.80
CA ARG A 80 0.91 9.21 -6.02
C ARG A 80 0.72 10.17 -4.85
N ILE A 81 -0.53 10.44 -4.46
CA ILE A 81 -0.85 11.35 -3.34
C ILE A 81 -0.24 10.82 -2.04
N TYR A 82 -0.42 9.53 -1.75
CA TYR A 82 0.17 8.90 -0.57
C TYR A 82 1.70 9.00 -0.56
N SER A 83 2.36 8.83 -1.70
CA SER A 83 3.84 8.92 -1.77
C SER A 83 4.34 10.32 -1.41
N VAL A 84 3.68 11.37 -1.91
CA VAL A 84 3.99 12.75 -1.51
C VAL A 84 3.74 12.95 -0.02
N TRP A 85 2.59 12.51 0.49
CA TRP A 85 2.28 12.61 1.93
C TRP A 85 3.31 11.87 2.79
N ALA A 86 3.72 10.67 2.37
CA ALA A 86 4.68 9.82 3.08
C ALA A 86 6.08 10.45 3.12
N GLU A 87 6.50 11.17 2.09
CA GLU A 87 7.75 11.94 2.10
C GLU A 87 7.73 13.08 3.14
N HIS A 88 6.58 13.76 3.28
CA HIS A 88 6.41 14.78 4.32
C HIS A 88 6.35 14.16 5.71
N ARG A 89 5.66 13.02 5.85
CA ARG A 89 5.55 12.25 7.11
C ARG A 89 6.90 11.72 7.60
N ALA A 90 7.82 11.43 6.67
CA ALA A 90 9.20 11.03 7.01
C ALA A 90 10.00 12.15 7.69
N ARG A 91 9.64 13.42 7.43
CA ARG A 91 10.35 14.62 7.94
C ARG A 91 9.65 15.26 9.13
N SER A 92 8.35 15.00 9.29
CA SER A 92 7.52 15.56 10.36
C SER A 92 6.50 14.54 10.81
N GLU A 93 6.29 14.41 12.13
CA GLU A 93 5.24 13.55 12.68
C GLU A 93 3.84 13.96 12.25
N GLN A 94 3.63 15.27 12.05
CA GLN A 94 2.37 15.83 11.57
C GLN A 94 2.67 16.61 10.29
N PRO A 95 2.55 15.97 9.11
CA PRO A 95 2.78 16.64 7.84
C PRO A 95 1.71 17.71 7.61
N SER A 96 2.13 18.92 7.22
CA SER A 96 1.21 19.97 6.80
C SER A 96 0.45 19.54 5.53
N LEU A 97 -0.86 19.34 5.63
CA LEU A 97 -1.69 18.92 4.50
C LEU A 97 -1.68 19.93 3.35
N LYS A 98 -1.54 21.23 3.68
CA LYS A 98 -1.37 22.28 2.69
C LYS A 98 -0.06 22.11 1.92
N ALA A 99 1.04 21.85 2.62
CA ALA A 99 2.34 21.63 1.98
C ALA A 99 2.34 20.37 1.10
N VAL A 100 1.64 19.31 1.53
CA VAL A 100 1.45 18.09 0.72
C VAL A 100 0.64 18.41 -0.54
N ALA A 101 -0.45 19.18 -0.44
CA ALA A 101 -1.24 19.60 -1.59
C ALA A 101 -0.42 20.44 -2.59
N GLU A 102 0.37 21.39 -2.10
CA GLU A 102 1.29 22.19 -2.92
C GLU A 102 2.34 21.31 -3.62
N ALA A 103 2.90 20.32 -2.91
CA ALA A 103 3.84 19.37 -3.48
C ALA A 103 3.18 18.44 -4.53
N CYS A 104 1.92 18.04 -4.33
CA CYS A 104 1.16 17.33 -5.35
C CYS A 104 1.00 18.18 -6.62
N ALA A 105 0.60 19.45 -6.47
CA ALA A 105 0.44 20.37 -7.60
C ALA A 105 1.77 20.61 -8.34
N ALA A 106 2.87 20.80 -7.61
CA ALA A 106 4.21 20.96 -8.19
C ALA A 106 4.68 19.75 -9.01
N ARG A 107 4.13 18.55 -8.72
CA ARG A 107 4.40 17.30 -9.45
C ARG A 107 3.35 17.00 -10.53
N GLY A 108 2.40 17.90 -10.77
CA GLY A 108 1.32 17.70 -11.73
C GLY A 108 0.30 16.64 -11.30
N ILE A 109 0.21 16.32 -10.01
CA ILE A 109 -0.76 15.36 -9.48
C ILE A 109 -2.10 16.09 -9.26
N THR A 110 -3.08 15.75 -10.09
CA THR A 110 -4.45 16.29 -10.05
C THR A 110 -5.49 15.19 -9.92
N LEU A 111 -6.67 15.56 -9.43
CA LEU A 111 -7.85 14.70 -9.38
C LEU A 111 -8.50 14.57 -10.77
N GLN A 112 -9.70 13.99 -10.83
CA GLN A 112 -10.48 13.93 -12.06
C GLN A 112 -10.74 15.35 -12.60
N TYR A 113 -10.82 15.47 -13.93
CA TYR A 113 -11.02 16.76 -14.62
C TYR A 113 -9.95 17.83 -14.32
N ASN A 114 -8.74 17.39 -13.97
CA ASN A 114 -7.61 18.26 -13.64
C ASN A 114 -7.88 19.17 -12.42
N GLU A 115 -8.77 18.75 -11.52
CA GLU A 115 -9.03 19.44 -10.28
C GLU A 115 -7.80 19.36 -9.35
N PRO A 116 -7.49 20.42 -8.59
CA PRO A 116 -6.35 20.41 -7.69
C PRO A 116 -6.58 19.44 -6.52
N VAL A 117 -5.53 18.71 -6.13
CA VAL A 117 -5.53 18.03 -4.84
C VAL A 117 -5.50 19.10 -3.73
N THR A 118 -6.49 19.09 -2.84
CA THR A 118 -6.59 20.07 -1.76
C THR A 118 -6.23 19.45 -0.41
N ALA A 119 -5.98 20.29 0.59
CA ALA A 119 -5.79 19.84 1.96
C ALA A 119 -7.01 19.06 2.50
N ALA A 120 -8.22 19.44 2.10
CA ALA A 120 -9.45 18.74 2.47
C ALA A 120 -9.49 17.32 1.87
N THR A 121 -9.17 17.19 0.59
CA THR A 121 -9.09 15.88 -0.08
C THR A 121 -8.05 14.96 0.59
N ILE A 122 -6.91 15.51 1.03
CA ILE A 122 -5.91 14.71 1.75
C ILE A 122 -6.39 14.35 3.15
N ALA A 123 -7.10 15.25 3.84
CA ALA A 123 -7.64 15.01 5.17
C ALA A 123 -8.58 13.78 5.19
N GLU A 124 -9.41 13.61 4.16
CA GLU A 124 -10.31 12.45 3.99
C GLU A 124 -9.57 11.10 3.99
N HIS A 125 -8.31 11.10 3.55
CA HIS A 125 -7.49 9.89 3.44
C HIS A 125 -6.45 9.74 4.55
N THR A 126 -6.31 10.73 5.44
CA THR A 126 -5.18 10.79 6.40
C THR A 126 -5.14 9.57 7.33
N ALA A 127 -6.29 9.06 7.77
CA ALA A 127 -6.34 7.85 8.60
C ALA A 127 -5.82 6.60 7.86
N ASP A 128 -6.18 6.41 6.58
CA ASP A 128 -5.65 5.30 5.78
C ASP A 128 -4.16 5.50 5.45
N PHE A 129 -3.72 6.75 5.26
CA PHE A 129 -2.32 7.08 5.03
C PHE A 129 -1.45 6.74 6.23
N GLU A 130 -1.85 7.12 7.45
CA GLU A 130 -1.14 6.76 8.68
C GLU A 130 -1.11 5.24 8.88
N ARG A 131 -2.24 4.55 8.68
CA ARG A 131 -2.30 3.09 8.73
C ARG A 131 -1.32 2.46 7.73
N ARG A 132 -1.33 2.92 6.47
CA ARG A 132 -0.42 2.42 5.43
C ARG A 132 1.03 2.73 5.77
N TRP A 133 1.33 3.90 6.32
CA TRP A 133 2.68 4.27 6.74
C TRP A 133 3.24 3.27 7.76
N HIS A 134 2.50 2.99 8.82
CA HIS A 134 2.91 2.03 9.83
C HIS A 134 3.06 0.60 9.29
N ALA A 135 2.18 0.20 8.37
CA ALA A 135 2.26 -1.12 7.74
C ALA A 135 3.46 -1.21 6.79
N VAL A 136 3.66 -0.22 5.93
CA VAL A 136 4.61 -0.26 4.80
C VAL A 136 6.05 0.10 5.21
N ILE A 137 6.27 0.95 6.21
CA ILE A 137 7.63 1.39 6.58
C ILE A 137 8.54 0.22 6.98
N ARG A 138 7.97 -0.83 7.57
CA ARG A 138 8.68 -2.07 7.93
C ARG A 138 9.13 -2.90 6.72
N HIS A 139 8.53 -2.65 5.56
CA HIS A 139 8.76 -3.38 4.32
C HIS A 139 9.42 -2.50 3.24
N ARG A 140 9.76 -1.24 3.57
CA ARG A 140 10.46 -0.36 2.65
C ARG A 140 11.95 -0.75 2.63
N PRO A 141 12.54 -1.03 1.45
CA PRO A 141 13.93 -1.49 1.36
C PRO A 141 14.96 -0.47 1.89
N ASP A 142 14.58 0.79 2.08
CA ASP A 142 15.46 1.86 2.59
C ASP A 142 15.46 2.04 4.12
N ALA A 143 14.63 1.32 4.88
CA ALA A 143 14.54 1.51 6.33
C ALA A 143 15.78 1.00 7.11
N ALA A 144 16.67 0.23 6.47
CA ALA A 144 17.89 -0.29 7.08
C ALA A 144 19.11 0.65 6.97
N ALA A 145 18.99 1.81 6.32
CA ALA A 145 20.14 2.68 6.01
C ALA A 145 20.22 3.98 6.84
N GLN A 146 19.37 4.18 7.85
CA GLN A 146 19.37 5.41 8.69
C GLN A 146 19.74 5.17 10.16
N SER A 147 20.51 4.13 10.44
CA SER A 147 21.19 3.96 11.73
C SER A 147 22.67 3.72 11.49
N ARG A 148 23.40 4.79 11.16
CA ARG A 148 24.85 4.85 11.32
C ARG A 148 25.33 6.28 11.49
#